data_AF-A0A7C3JBH0-F1
#
_entry.id   AF-A0A7C3JBH0-F1
#
_cell.length_a   1.000
_cell.length_b   1.000
_cell.length_c   1.000
_cell.angle_alpha   90.00
_cell.angle_beta   90.00
_cell.angle_gamma   90.00
#
_symmetry.space_group_name_H-M   'P 1'
#
loop_
_entity.id
_entity.type
_entity.pdbx_description
1 polymer ?
#
loop_
_entity_poly.entity_id
_entity_poly.type
_entity_poly.pdbx_seq_one_letter_code
_entity_poly.pdbx_strand_id
1 'polypeptide(L)'
;MVSMDKATELETQPTVIACDVSPFTPDQRERWVEEVAPQLYSAVQEIQELPTGYALCLPSDPEILLLAAEELNFGRLCCPFVHYALEIEPNRGPFWLRMTGGEGVKAFLRMSFEATTLINEEVAKAAGFNLSDRTDIDSVETTLETVDRVNKRFAGSNEK
;
A
#
# COMPACT_ATOMS: atom_id res chain seq x y z
N MET A 1 31.24 30.74 -10.21
CA MET A 1 29.95 31.35 -10.57
C MET A 1 29.38 30.55 -11.72
N VAL A 2 28.64 29.47 -11.41
CA VAL A 2 27.85 28.71 -12.39
C VAL A 2 26.42 28.84 -11.93
N SER A 3 25.59 29.35 -12.82
CA SER A 3 24.20 29.73 -12.59
C SER A 3 23.40 28.62 -11.90
N MET A 4 22.93 28.95 -10.70
CA MET A 4 21.60 28.54 -10.27
C MET A 4 20.61 29.34 -11.11
N ASP A 5 19.70 28.64 -11.78
CA ASP A 5 18.32 29.05 -12.12
C ASP A 5 17.84 28.38 -13.41
N LYS A 6 17.08 27.27 -13.26
CA LYS A 6 15.66 27.27 -13.59
C LYS A 6 15.02 25.92 -13.27
N ALA A 7 13.89 26.03 -12.57
CA ALA A 7 13.04 24.98 -12.05
C ALA A 7 12.66 23.92 -13.10
N THR A 8 12.56 22.68 -12.64
CA THR A 8 11.49 21.81 -13.12
C THR A 8 10.42 21.89 -12.04
N GLU A 9 9.49 22.83 -12.18
CA GLU A 9 8.14 22.62 -11.69
C GLU A 9 7.71 21.29 -12.32
N LEU A 10 7.70 20.22 -11.51
CA LEU A 10 7.00 19.01 -11.87
C LEU A 10 5.55 19.44 -12.04
N GLU A 11 5.12 19.58 -13.28
CA GLU A 11 3.73 19.74 -13.64
C GLU A 11 2.95 18.68 -12.86
N THR A 12 2.15 19.11 -11.88
CA THR A 12 1.22 18.25 -11.16
C THR A 12 0.11 17.89 -12.13
N GLN A 13 0.38 16.96 -13.03
CA GLN A 13 -0.68 16.23 -13.71
C GLN A 13 -1.50 15.56 -12.59
N PRO A 14 -2.84 15.67 -12.62
CA PRO A 14 -3.68 15.00 -11.65
C PRO A 14 -3.37 13.51 -11.72
N THR A 15 -2.69 13.01 -10.69
CA THR A 15 -2.26 11.62 -10.69
C THR A 15 -3.50 10.79 -10.42
N VAL A 16 -3.87 9.93 -11.37
CA VAL A 16 -4.99 9.01 -11.19
C VAL A 16 -4.65 8.11 -10.00
N ILE A 17 -5.46 8.19 -8.95
CA ILE A 17 -5.35 7.34 -7.77
C ILE A 17 -6.24 6.13 -8.00
N ALA A 18 -5.65 5.07 -8.54
CA ALA A 18 -6.27 3.77 -8.74
C ALA A 18 -5.17 2.69 -8.79
N CYS A 19 -5.39 1.56 -8.12
CA CYS A 19 -4.48 0.42 -8.21
C CYS A 19 -4.65 -0.24 -9.59
N ASP A 20 -3.59 -0.26 -10.39
CA ASP A 20 -3.55 -0.86 -11.72
C ASP A 20 -2.62 -2.08 -11.75
N VAL A 21 -3.21 -3.28 -11.76
CA VAL A 21 -2.49 -4.56 -11.80
C VAL A 21 -2.28 -5.08 -13.23
N SER A 22 -2.65 -4.29 -14.25
CA SER A 22 -2.37 -4.60 -15.65
C SER A 22 -0.87 -4.75 -15.99
N PRO A 23 0.08 -4.05 -15.33
CA PRO A 23 1.51 -4.21 -15.58
C PRO A 23 2.09 -5.57 -15.15
N PHE A 24 1.38 -6.34 -14.32
CA PHE A 24 1.87 -7.63 -13.84
C PHE A 24 1.66 -8.73 -14.88
N THR A 25 2.65 -9.59 -15.07
CA THR A 25 2.46 -10.88 -15.76
C THR A 25 1.56 -11.81 -14.94
N PRO A 26 0.99 -12.88 -15.53
CA PRO A 26 0.23 -13.88 -14.77
C PRO A 26 0.99 -14.43 -13.56
N ASP A 27 2.22 -14.91 -13.76
CA ASP A 27 3.09 -15.42 -12.68
C ASP A 27 3.38 -14.35 -11.60
N GLN A 28 3.50 -13.08 -11.99
CA GLN A 28 3.67 -11.98 -11.05
C GLN A 28 2.41 -11.74 -10.21
N ARG A 29 1.21 -11.86 -10.81
CA ARG A 29 -0.06 -11.76 -10.06
C ARG A 29 -0.19 -12.93 -9.09
N GLU A 30 0.08 -14.16 -9.53
CA GLU A 30 0.06 -15.33 -8.67
C GLU A 30 1.04 -15.17 -7.50
N ARG A 31 2.31 -14.82 -7.78
CA ARG A 31 3.32 -14.54 -6.75
C ARG A 31 2.87 -13.48 -5.75
N TRP A 32 2.31 -12.37 -6.25
CA TRP A 32 1.87 -11.28 -5.40
C TRP A 32 0.70 -11.69 -4.50
N VAL A 33 -0.29 -12.37 -5.07
CA VAL A 33 -1.54 -12.74 -4.39
C VAL A 33 -1.37 -13.91 -3.45
N GLU A 34 -0.63 -14.94 -3.83
CA GLU A 34 -0.52 -16.18 -3.05
C GLU A 34 0.56 -16.11 -1.97
N GLU A 35 1.58 -15.25 -2.17
CA GLU A 35 2.74 -15.24 -1.30
C GLU A 35 3.05 -13.85 -0.74
N VAL A 36 3.33 -12.86 -1.60
CA VAL A 36 3.95 -11.60 -1.14
C VAL A 36 3.01 -10.79 -0.25
N ALA A 37 1.81 -10.47 -0.75
CA ALA A 37 0.87 -9.65 0.01
C ALA A 37 0.36 -10.36 1.28
N PRO A 38 -0.11 -11.63 1.24
CA PRO A 38 -0.56 -12.32 2.46
C PRO A 38 0.50 -12.43 3.54
N GLN A 39 1.73 -12.83 3.19
CA GLN A 39 2.77 -13.03 4.19
C GLN A 39 3.25 -11.70 4.78
N LEU A 40 3.38 -10.66 3.97
CA LEU A 40 3.81 -9.35 4.46
C LEU A 40 2.75 -8.67 5.34
N TYR A 41 1.52 -8.56 4.84
CA TYR A 41 0.47 -7.79 5.54
C TYR A 41 -0.05 -8.51 6.78
N SER A 42 -0.01 -9.85 6.82
CA SER A 42 -0.33 -10.61 8.03
C SER A 42 0.76 -10.53 9.11
N ALA A 43 1.98 -10.12 8.74
CA ALA A 43 3.07 -9.87 9.70
C ALA A 43 3.03 -8.48 10.34
N VAL A 44 2.16 -7.58 9.88
CA VAL A 44 2.04 -6.22 10.44
C VAL A 44 1.65 -6.29 11.92
N GLN A 45 2.48 -5.67 12.76
CA GLN A 45 2.34 -5.66 14.22
C GLN A 45 1.59 -4.42 14.74
N GLU A 46 1.71 -3.30 14.03
CA GLU A 46 1.12 -2.02 14.39
C GLU A 46 0.91 -1.18 13.13
N ILE A 47 -0.12 -0.33 13.12
CA ILE A 47 -0.32 0.68 12.08
C ILE A 47 -0.44 2.05 12.74
N GLN A 48 0.40 2.98 12.31
CA GLN A 48 0.35 4.37 12.71
C GLN A 48 -0.25 5.23 11.60
N GLU A 49 -1.31 5.96 11.92
CA GLU A 49 -1.86 6.97 11.02
C GLU A 49 -0.93 8.18 10.94
N LEU A 50 -0.60 8.60 9.72
CA LEU A 50 0.20 9.80 9.44
C LEU A 50 -0.70 10.89 8.81
N PRO A 51 -0.27 12.15 8.78
CA PRO A 51 -1.04 13.21 8.10
C PRO A 51 -1.35 12.90 6.63
N THR A 52 -0.41 12.28 5.92
CA THR A 52 -0.48 12.01 4.47
C THR A 52 -0.52 10.52 4.10
N GLY A 53 -0.75 9.63 5.07
CA GLY A 53 -0.74 8.18 4.82
C GLY A 53 -0.68 7.35 6.10
N TYR A 54 0.07 6.23 6.05
CA TYR A 54 0.22 5.28 7.16
C TYR A 54 1.67 4.78 7.27
N ALA A 55 2.07 4.35 8.46
CA ALA A 55 3.28 3.58 8.70
C ALA A 55 2.91 2.22 9.31
N LEU A 56 3.43 1.15 8.73
CA LEU A 56 3.18 -0.23 9.14
C LEU A 56 4.43 -0.75 9.84
N CYS A 57 4.30 -1.17 11.09
CA CYS A 57 5.37 -1.80 11.86
C CYS A 57 5.45 -3.28 11.47
N LEU A 58 6.63 -3.72 11.04
CA LEU A 58 6.92 -5.08 10.64
C LEU A 58 7.99 -5.67 11.57
N PRO A 59 7.96 -6.99 11.85
CA PRO A 59 8.99 -7.63 12.66
C PRO A 59 10.37 -7.53 12.00
N SER A 60 11.41 -7.54 12.84
CA SER A 60 12.82 -7.56 12.41
C SER A 60 13.24 -8.96 11.92
N ASP A 61 12.56 -9.45 10.89
CA ASP A 61 12.76 -10.77 10.28
C ASP A 61 13.33 -10.62 8.86
N PRO A 62 14.45 -11.30 8.50
CA PRO A 62 15.01 -11.25 7.16
C PRO A 62 14.03 -11.63 6.03
N GLU A 63 13.12 -12.58 6.25
CA GLU A 63 12.13 -12.98 5.26
C GLU A 63 11.12 -11.87 5.02
N ILE A 64 10.68 -11.19 6.09
CA ILE A 64 9.78 -10.03 6.01
C ILE A 64 10.45 -8.85 5.31
N LEU A 65 11.76 -8.65 5.50
CA LEU A 65 12.50 -7.61 4.78
C LEU A 65 12.50 -7.84 3.27
N LEU A 66 12.67 -9.09 2.83
CA LEU A 66 12.64 -9.45 1.41
C LEU A 66 11.23 -9.30 0.82
N LEU A 67 10.20 -9.74 1.54
CA LEU A 67 8.81 -9.55 1.14
C LEU A 67 8.44 -8.07 1.05
N ALA A 68 8.90 -7.24 1.98
CA ALA A 68 8.73 -5.79 1.90
C ALA A 68 9.39 -5.20 0.64
N ALA A 69 10.60 -5.64 0.29
CA ALA A 69 11.27 -5.20 -0.94
C ALA A 69 10.52 -5.63 -2.21
N GLU A 70 9.97 -6.85 -2.24
CA GLU A 70 9.12 -7.33 -3.33
C GLU A 70 7.83 -6.51 -3.44
N GLU A 71 7.12 -6.29 -2.32
CA GLU A 71 5.91 -5.48 -2.28
C GLU A 71 6.17 -4.05 -2.74
N LEU A 72 7.30 -3.43 -2.37
CA LEU A 72 7.69 -2.11 -2.87
C LEU A 72 7.89 -2.10 -4.39
N ASN A 73 8.44 -3.18 -4.95
CA ASN A 73 8.61 -3.32 -6.40
C ASN A 73 7.27 -3.54 -7.13
N PHE A 74 6.32 -4.25 -6.52
CA PHE A 74 4.94 -4.35 -7.03
C PHE A 74 4.20 -3.02 -6.89
N GLY A 75 4.24 -2.41 -5.71
CA GLY A 75 3.54 -1.19 -5.35
C GLY A 75 3.92 0.01 -6.22
N ARG A 76 5.18 0.16 -6.62
CA ARG A 76 5.59 1.23 -7.56
C ARG A 76 5.03 1.04 -8.98
N LEU A 77 4.63 -0.19 -9.34
CA LEU A 77 4.06 -0.51 -10.65
C LEU A 77 2.53 -0.34 -10.62
N CYS A 78 1.85 -0.89 -9.60
CA CYS A 78 0.39 -0.83 -9.54
C CYS A 78 -0.17 0.44 -8.89
N CYS A 79 0.58 1.05 -7.98
CA CYS A 79 0.19 2.25 -7.23
C CYS A 79 1.29 3.33 -7.34
N PRO A 80 1.62 3.81 -8.55
CA PRO A 80 2.74 4.74 -8.77
C PRO A 80 2.56 6.12 -8.12
N PHE A 81 1.38 6.42 -7.59
CA PHE A 81 1.06 7.65 -6.84
C PHE A 81 1.43 7.58 -5.36
N VAL A 82 1.78 6.40 -4.84
CA VAL A 82 2.19 6.23 -3.44
C VAL A 82 3.69 6.43 -3.33
N HIS A 83 4.11 7.31 -2.43
CA HIS A 83 5.47 7.40 -1.95
C HIS A 83 5.70 6.35 -0.87
N TYR A 84 6.63 5.43 -1.15
CA TYR A 84 7.03 4.39 -0.23
C TYR A 84 8.39 4.66 0.40
N ALA A 85 8.51 4.39 1.70
CA ALA A 85 9.79 4.36 2.40
C ALA A 85 9.86 3.14 3.33
N LEU A 86 11.02 2.49 3.39
CA LEU A 86 11.29 1.41 4.33
C LEU A 86 12.40 1.86 5.27
N GLU A 87 12.06 2.01 6.54
CA GLU A 87 12.99 2.37 7.61
C GLU A 87 13.40 1.12 8.38
N ILE A 88 14.71 0.97 8.64
CA ILE A 88 15.27 -0.14 9.40
C ILE A 88 15.79 0.43 10.72
N GLU A 89 15.14 0.10 11.83
CA GLU A 89 15.52 0.62 13.12
C GLU A 89 16.82 -0.01 13.65
N PRO A 90 17.66 0.76 14.37
CA PRO A 90 18.89 0.24 14.95
C PRO A 90 18.60 -0.81 16.04
N ASN A 91 19.66 -1.49 16.48
CA ASN A 91 19.60 -2.43 17.62
C ASN A 91 18.61 -3.59 17.44
N ARG A 92 18.47 -4.11 16.21
CA ARG A 92 17.51 -5.19 15.88
C ARG A 92 16.06 -4.74 16.08
N GLY A 93 15.79 -3.45 15.95
CA GLY A 93 14.44 -2.89 15.99
C GLY A 93 13.60 -3.30 14.78
N PRO A 94 12.31 -2.98 14.80
CA PRO A 94 11.38 -3.32 13.73
C PRO A 94 11.71 -2.60 12.42
N PHE A 95 11.03 -2.99 11.36
CA PHE A 95 10.99 -2.18 10.15
C PHE A 95 9.72 -1.33 10.14
N TRP A 96 9.82 -0.14 9.57
CA TRP A 96 8.64 0.70 9.28
C TRP A 96 8.48 0.85 7.78
N LEU A 97 7.41 0.27 7.25
CA LEU A 97 6.96 0.52 5.88
C LEU A 97 6.01 1.72 5.89
N ARG A 98 6.48 2.86 5.40
CA ARG A 98 5.66 4.07 5.23
C ARG A 98 5.07 4.11 3.83
N MET A 99 3.77 4.39 3.77
CA MET A 99 3.00 4.59 2.54
C MET A 99 2.31 5.94 2.65
N THR A 100 2.73 6.92 1.84
CA THR A 100 2.26 8.31 1.89
C THR A 100 2.02 8.87 0.50
N GLY A 101 1.42 10.04 0.38
CA GLY A 101 1.35 10.72 -0.91
C GLY A 101 0.61 12.05 -0.87
N GLY A 102 0.21 12.52 -2.05
CA GLY A 102 -0.58 13.73 -2.21
C GLY A 102 -2.01 13.60 -1.69
N GLU A 103 -2.81 14.62 -1.99
CA GLU A 103 -4.24 14.64 -1.65
C GLU A 103 -4.94 13.36 -2.16
N GLY A 104 -5.82 12.79 -1.34
CA GLY A 104 -6.55 11.56 -1.65
C GLY A 104 -5.80 10.25 -1.35
N VAL A 105 -4.45 10.22 -1.34
CA VAL A 105 -3.68 8.98 -1.17
C VAL A 105 -3.96 8.29 0.16
N LYS A 106 -4.02 9.06 1.26
CA LYS A 106 -4.36 8.52 2.59
C LYS A 106 -5.75 7.87 2.62
N ALA A 107 -6.74 8.49 1.96
CA ALA A 107 -8.09 7.96 1.90
C ALA A 107 -8.14 6.68 1.05
N PHE A 108 -7.42 6.64 -0.07
CA PHE A 108 -7.28 5.43 -0.88
C PHE A 108 -6.63 4.28 -0.10
N LEU A 109 -5.48 4.52 0.55
CA LEU A 109 -4.80 3.51 1.38
C LEU A 109 -5.71 2.94 2.46
N ARG A 110 -6.48 3.80 3.14
CA ARG A 110 -7.47 3.37 4.14
C ARG A 110 -8.49 2.41 3.52
N MET A 111 -9.07 2.77 2.38
CA MET A 111 -10.04 1.91 1.70
C MET A 111 -9.43 0.58 1.26
N SER A 112 -8.16 0.58 0.81
CA SER A 112 -7.44 -0.64 0.46
C SER A 112 -7.24 -1.56 1.67
N PHE A 113 -6.80 -1.02 2.82
CA PHE A 113 -6.61 -1.81 4.04
C PHE A 113 -7.93 -2.31 4.64
N GLU A 114 -9.00 -1.53 4.55
CA GLU A 114 -10.34 -1.91 5.02
C GLU A 114 -11.01 -2.98 4.13
N ALA A 115 -10.54 -3.16 2.89
CA ALA A 115 -11.20 -4.03 1.91
C ALA A 115 -10.78 -5.50 1.99
N THR A 116 -9.69 -5.84 2.69
CA THR A 116 -9.12 -7.21 2.70
C THR A 116 -8.91 -7.74 4.11
N THR A 117 -8.82 -9.06 4.24
CA THR A 117 -8.47 -9.76 5.49
C THR A 117 -6.96 -9.86 5.75
N LEU A 118 -6.12 -9.35 4.84
CA LEU A 118 -4.66 -9.56 4.86
C LEU A 118 -4.01 -9.02 6.14
N ILE A 119 -4.54 -7.92 6.69
CA ILE A 119 -4.08 -7.37 7.98
C ILE A 119 -4.88 -8.01 9.11
N ASN A 120 -4.17 -8.48 10.13
CA ASN A 120 -4.78 -9.06 11.33
C ASN A 120 -5.88 -8.15 11.89
N GLU A 121 -7.02 -8.76 12.24
CA GLU A 121 -8.20 -8.02 12.70
C GLU A 121 -7.94 -7.15 13.93
N GLU A 122 -7.14 -7.65 14.88
CA GLU A 122 -6.79 -6.90 16.09
C GLU A 122 -5.99 -5.64 15.75
N VAL A 123 -5.02 -5.75 14.84
CA VAL A 123 -4.18 -4.63 14.39
C VAL A 123 -5.02 -3.62 13.61
N ALA A 124 -5.88 -4.10 12.70
CA ALA A 124 -6.78 -3.24 11.93
C ALA A 124 -7.78 -2.48 12.82
N LYS A 125 -8.35 -3.15 13.84
CA LYS A 125 -9.21 -2.49 14.84
C LYS A 125 -8.46 -1.46 15.66
N ALA A 126 -7.24 -1.75 16.10
CA ALA A 126 -6.39 -0.82 16.83
C ALA A 126 -6.08 0.45 16.01
N ALA A 127 -5.96 0.29 14.68
CA ALA A 127 -5.78 1.38 13.73
C ALA A 127 -7.07 2.18 13.42
N GLY A 128 -8.22 1.77 13.96
CA GLY A 128 -9.51 2.42 13.72
C GLY A 128 -10.05 2.21 12.31
N PHE A 129 -9.74 1.08 11.68
CA PHE A 129 -10.28 0.68 10.37
C PHE A 129 -11.69 0.08 10.51
N ASN A 130 -12.56 0.38 9.55
CA ASN A 130 -13.86 -0.28 9.45
C ASN A 130 -13.73 -1.62 8.72
N LEU A 131 -14.17 -2.70 9.36
CA LEU A 131 -13.94 -4.07 8.91
C LEU A 131 -15.21 -4.78 8.41
N SER A 132 -16.31 -4.05 8.21
CA SER A 132 -17.62 -4.63 7.87
C SER A 132 -17.67 -5.32 6.50
N ASP A 133 -16.87 -4.85 5.54
CA ASP A 133 -16.96 -5.26 4.13
C ASP A 133 -15.65 -5.88 3.62
N ARG A 134 -14.90 -6.55 4.50
CA ARG A 134 -13.64 -7.22 4.15
C ARG A 134 -13.87 -8.43 3.25
N THR A 135 -12.99 -8.61 2.28
CA THR A 135 -12.92 -9.80 1.43
C THR A 135 -11.72 -10.64 1.82
N ASP A 136 -11.93 -11.96 1.89
CA ASP A 136 -10.84 -12.90 2.02
C ASP A 136 -10.16 -13.05 0.66
N ILE A 137 -8.85 -12.83 0.63
CA ILE A 137 -8.07 -12.83 -0.61
C ILE A 137 -7.40 -14.20 -0.74
N ASP A 138 -8.06 -15.12 -1.43
CA ASP A 138 -7.63 -16.52 -1.60
C ASP A 138 -7.21 -16.86 -3.04
N SER A 139 -7.34 -15.90 -3.96
CA SER A 139 -7.17 -16.12 -5.39
C SER A 139 -6.89 -14.83 -6.15
N VAL A 140 -6.29 -14.94 -7.33
CA VAL A 140 -6.07 -13.78 -8.21
C VAL A 140 -7.40 -13.12 -8.58
N GLU A 141 -8.45 -13.91 -8.86
CA GLU A 141 -9.77 -13.41 -9.21
C GLU A 141 -10.37 -12.51 -8.12
N THR A 142 -10.47 -13.01 -6.88
CA THR A 142 -10.99 -12.23 -5.73
C THR A 142 -10.17 -10.98 -5.45
N THR A 143 -8.85 -11.03 -5.71
CA THR A 143 -7.98 -9.85 -5.64
C THR A 143 -8.36 -8.80 -6.67
N LEU A 144 -8.52 -9.19 -7.94
CA LEU A 144 -8.88 -8.27 -9.02
C LEU A 144 -10.25 -7.62 -8.77
N GLU A 145 -11.23 -8.40 -8.31
CA GLU A 145 -12.56 -7.89 -7.94
C GLU A 145 -12.48 -6.90 -6.78
N THR A 146 -11.66 -7.18 -5.77
CA THR A 146 -11.46 -6.29 -4.62
C THR A 146 -10.78 -5.00 -5.04
N VAL A 147 -9.76 -5.08 -5.90
CA VAL A 147 -9.08 -3.91 -6.49
C VAL A 147 -10.07 -3.03 -7.25
N ASP A 148 -10.89 -3.62 -8.13
CA ASP A 148 -11.90 -2.89 -8.90
C ASP A 148 -12.93 -2.22 -7.97
N ARG A 149 -13.39 -2.91 -6.93
CA ARG A 149 -14.32 -2.36 -5.92
C ARG A 149 -13.72 -1.16 -5.19
N VAL A 150 -12.47 -1.25 -4.75
CA VAL A 150 -11.77 -0.14 -4.08
C VAL A 150 -11.62 1.05 -5.01
N ASN A 151 -11.16 0.82 -6.25
CA ASN A 151 -10.99 1.87 -7.26
C ASN A 151 -12.32 2.60 -7.54
N LYS A 152 -13.43 1.87 -7.72
CA LYS A 152 -14.77 2.44 -7.93
C LYS A 152 -15.27 3.23 -6.73
N ARG A 153 -15.08 2.70 -5.50
CA ARG A 153 -15.47 3.39 -4.27
C ARG A 153 -14.70 4.70 -4.10
N PHE A 154 -13.40 4.68 -4.35
CA PHE A 154 -12.57 5.88 -4.26
C PHE A 154 -12.98 6.94 -5.29
N ALA A 155 -13.15 6.54 -6.56
CA ALA A 155 -13.60 7.45 -7.62
C ALA A 155 -14.94 8.13 -7.26
N GLY A 156 -15.94 7.36 -6.84
CA GLY A 156 -17.26 7.92 -6.47
C GLY A 156 -17.27 8.75 -5.18
N SER A 157 -16.22 8.67 -4.36
CA SER A 157 -16.07 9.52 -3.16
C SER A 157 -15.49 10.91 -3.45
N ASN A 158 -14.76 11.06 -4.55
CA ASN A 158 -14.12 12.32 -4.97
C ASN A 158 -14.92 13.11 -6.01
N GLU A 159 -16.04 12.57 -6.50
CA GLU A 159 -16.97 13.25 -7.41
C GLU A 159 -17.98 14.16 -6.67
N LYS A 160 -17.88 14.29 -5.35
CA LYS A 160 -18.73 15.14 -4.49
C LYS A 160 -17.98 16.33 -3.93
#